data_AF-A0A5J6V7B4-F1
#
_entry.id   AF-A0A5J6V7B4-F1
#
_cell.length_a   1.000
_cell.length_b   1.000
_cell.length_c   1.000
_cell.angle_alpha   90.00
_cell.angle_beta   90.00
_cell.angle_gamma   90.00
#
_symmetry.space_group_name_H-M   'P 1'
#
loop_
_entity.id
_entity.type
_entity.pdbx_description
1 polymer ?
#
loop_
_entity_poly.entity_id
_entity_poly.type
_entity_poly.pdbx_seq_one_letter_code
_entity_poly.pdbx_strand_id
1 'polypeptide(L)'
;MSRITAEERERRRRAVDNARHSTEMEGGRSSENMREAQEAYVRGEIDLDDLIEQAQHSYIPTRTLFLPVAPVQAYLACETAD
;
A
#
# COMPACT_ATOMS: atom_id res chain seq x y z
N MET A 1 -7.34 -18.03 -7.04
CA MET A 1 -8.69 -17.45 -7.16
C MET A 1 -8.89 -16.53 -5.97
N SER A 2 -8.74 -15.23 -6.19
CA SER A 2 -8.99 -14.26 -5.12
C SER A 2 -10.49 -14.17 -4.81
N ARG A 3 -10.80 -14.07 -3.51
CA ARG A 3 -12.12 -14.25 -2.89
C ARG A 3 -12.70 -12.96 -2.32
N ILE A 4 -12.19 -11.79 -2.71
CA ILE A 4 -12.70 -10.51 -2.18
C ILE A 4 -13.87 -9.98 -3.01
N THR A 5 -14.78 -9.26 -2.35
CA THR A 5 -15.94 -8.63 -2.99
C THR A 5 -15.51 -7.46 -3.88
N ALA A 6 -16.40 -7.00 -4.76
CA ALA A 6 -16.15 -5.81 -5.57
C ALA A 6 -15.99 -4.55 -4.71
N GLU A 7 -16.75 -4.44 -3.62
CA GLU A 7 -16.66 -3.33 -2.66
C GLU A 7 -15.31 -3.31 -1.94
N GLU A 8 -14.85 -4.46 -1.46
CA GLU A 8 -13.53 -4.57 -0.81
C GLU A 8 -12.40 -4.28 -1.80
N ARG A 9 -12.52 -4.74 -3.06
CA ARG A 9 -11.57 -4.40 -4.13
C ARG A 9 -11.49 -2.89 -4.36
N GLU A 10 -12.62 -2.21 -4.40
CA GLU A 10 -12.69 -0.76 -4.58
C GLU A 10 -12.08 0.00 -3.39
N ARG A 11 -12.38 -0.45 -2.17
CA ARG A 11 -11.76 0.08 -0.95
C ARG A 11 -10.23 -0.05 -1.00
N ARG A 12 -9.72 -1.24 -1.35
CA ARG A 12 -8.29 -1.50 -1.50
C ARG A 12 -7.65 -0.64 -2.58
N ARG A 13 -8.33 -0.44 -3.71
CA ARG A 13 -7.88 0.42 -4.81
C ARG A 13 -7.64 1.84 -4.32
N ARG A 14 -8.64 2.43 -3.64
CA ARG A 14 -8.52 3.78 -3.06
C ARG A 14 -7.36 3.90 -2.07
N ALA A 15 -7.20 2.91 -1.19
CA ALA A 15 -6.11 2.89 -0.23
C ALA A 15 -4.72 2.86 -0.92
N VAL A 16 -4.56 2.04 -1.97
CA VAL A 16 -3.31 1.97 -2.75
C VAL A 16 -3.04 3.27 -3.52
N ASP A 17 -4.05 3.84 -4.15
CA ASP A 17 -3.90 5.06 -4.93
C ASP A 17 -3.54 6.25 -4.04
N ASN A 18 -4.14 6.35 -2.85
CA ASN A 18 -3.77 7.34 -1.83
C ASN A 18 -2.32 7.18 -1.35
N ALA A 19 -1.88 5.95 -1.07
CA ALA A 19 -0.51 5.69 -0.64
C ALA A 19 0.52 6.04 -1.74
N ARG A 20 0.21 5.74 -3.01
CA ARG A 20 1.03 6.13 -4.17
C ARG A 20 1.10 7.65 -4.29
N HIS A 21 -0.05 8.32 -4.25
CA HIS A 21 -0.12 9.77 -4.36
C HIS A 21 0.68 10.47 -3.25
N SER A 22 0.54 10.03 -2.00
CA SER A 22 1.32 10.57 -0.87
C SER A 22 2.83 10.37 -1.07
N THR A 23 3.24 9.18 -1.53
CA THR A 23 4.65 8.89 -1.81
C THR A 23 5.20 9.82 -2.90
N GLU A 24 4.43 10.07 -3.96
CA GLU A 24 4.81 10.99 -5.04
C GLU A 24 4.90 12.45 -4.56
N MET A 25 3.99 12.88 -3.68
CA MET A 25 4.02 14.22 -3.07
C MET A 25 5.25 14.46 -2.21
N GLU A 26 5.78 13.41 -1.58
CA GLU A 26 7.04 13.44 -0.83
C GLU A 26 8.28 13.32 -1.74
N GLY A 27 8.09 13.25 -3.06
CA GLY A 27 9.17 13.09 -4.05
C GLY A 27 9.68 11.65 -4.17
N GLY A 28 9.05 10.70 -3.50
CA GLY A 28 9.33 9.28 -3.62
C GLY A 28 8.74 8.67 -4.90
N ARG A 29 9.27 7.50 -5.30
CA ARG A 29 8.65 6.66 -6.32
C ARG A 29 8.61 5.22 -5.83
N SER A 30 7.45 4.59 -5.95
CA SER A 30 7.34 3.14 -5.74
C SER A 30 8.09 2.37 -6.83
N SER A 31 8.82 1.34 -6.43
CA SER A 31 9.42 0.38 -7.37
C SER A 31 8.34 -0.42 -8.11
N GLU A 32 8.70 -1.01 -9.25
CA GLU A 32 7.80 -1.87 -10.02
C GLU A 32 7.31 -3.08 -9.20
N ASN A 33 8.20 -3.72 -8.43
CA ASN A 33 7.85 -4.81 -7.53
C ASN A 33 6.82 -4.38 -6.48
N MET A 34 6.98 -3.18 -5.89
CA MET A 34 6.03 -2.67 -4.91
C MET A 34 4.67 -2.35 -5.55
N ARG A 35 4.67 -1.88 -6.80
CA ARG A 35 3.42 -1.67 -7.55
C ARG A 35 2.72 -2.99 -7.81
N GLU A 36 3.44 -4.03 -8.21
CA GLU A 36 2.86 -5.36 -8.44
C GLU A 36 2.27 -5.96 -7.16
N ALA A 37 2.98 -5.84 -6.03
CA ALA A 37 2.49 -6.25 -4.71
C ALA A 37 1.18 -5.54 -4.34
N GLN A 38 1.12 -4.22 -4.52
CA GLN A 38 -0.10 -3.43 -4.28
C GLN A 38 -1.26 -3.87 -5.19
N GLU A 39 -1.00 -4.17 -6.46
CA GLU A 39 -2.03 -4.67 -7.37
C GLU A 39 -2.48 -6.09 -6.99
N ALA A 40 -1.58 -6.96 -6.54
CA ALA A 40 -1.93 -8.27 -6.00
C ALA A 40 -2.82 -8.15 -4.76
N TYR A 41 -2.53 -7.19 -3.87
CA TYR A 41 -3.38 -6.87 -2.73
C TYR A 41 -4.78 -6.38 -3.15
N VAL A 42 -4.85 -5.46 -4.13
CA VAL A 42 -6.13 -4.98 -4.69
C VAL A 42 -6.90 -6.11 -5.37
N ARG A 43 -6.22 -7.03 -6.05
CA ARG A 43 -6.87 -8.21 -6.63
C ARG A 43 -7.31 -9.18 -5.54
N GLY A 44 -6.75 -9.13 -4.33
CA GLY A 44 -6.95 -10.03 -3.20
C GLY A 44 -6.17 -11.36 -3.34
N GLU A 45 -5.09 -11.33 -4.11
CA GLU A 45 -4.17 -12.46 -4.27
C GLU A 45 -3.21 -12.60 -3.09
N ILE A 46 -2.90 -11.48 -2.43
CA ILE A 46 -2.18 -11.41 -1.16
C ILE A 46 -3.01 -10.63 -0.15
N ASP A 47 -2.74 -10.84 1.13
CA ASP A 47 -3.35 -10.06 2.20
C ASP A 47 -2.52 -8.80 2.53
N LEU A 48 -2.94 -8.10 3.58
CA LEU A 48 -2.28 -6.88 4.01
C LEU A 48 -0.95 -7.16 4.70
N ASP A 49 -0.82 -8.28 5.41
CA ASP A 49 0.39 -8.64 6.14
C ASP A 49 1.49 -9.04 5.14
N ASP A 50 1.13 -9.80 4.10
CA ASP A 50 2.00 -10.10 2.95
C ASP A 50 2.51 -8.83 2.26
N LEU A 51 1.64 -7.84 2.06
CA LEU A 51 2.00 -6.55 1.45
C LEU A 51 2.97 -5.76 2.32
N ILE A 52 2.79 -5.78 3.65
CA ILE A 52 3.67 -5.11 4.61
C ILE A 52 5.04 -5.76 4.63
N GLU A 53 5.11 -7.09 4.64
CA GLU A 53 6.37 -7.83 4.59
C GLU A 53 7.16 -7.48 3.33
N GLN A 54 6.51 -7.46 2.17
CA GLN A 54 7.15 -7.09 0.90
C GLN A 54 7.61 -5.62 0.87
N ALA A 55 6.86 -4.72 1.50
CA ALA A 55 7.24 -3.31 1.62
C ALA A 55 8.51 -3.14 2.47
N GLN A 56 8.65 -3.90 3.56
CA GLN A 56 9.82 -3.88 4.43
C GLN A 56 11.07 -4.40 3.71
N HIS A 57 10.93 -5.46 2.91
CA HIS A 57 12.04 -6.03 2.15
C HIS A 57 12.48 -5.19 0.93
N SER A 58 11.57 -4.39 0.37
CA SER A 58 11.84 -3.57 -0.82
C SER A 58 12.33 -2.14 -0.51
N TYR A 59 12.37 -1.76 0.77
CA TYR A 59 12.82 -0.44 1.21
C TYR A 59 14.35 -0.34 1.24
N ILE A 60 14.92 0.47 0.34
CA ILE A 60 16.32 0.89 0.40
C ILE A 60 16.36 2.32 0.97
N PRO A 61 16.89 2.55 2.18
CA PRO A 61 16.89 3.87 2.80
C PRO A 61 17.91 4.79 2.11
N THR A 62 17.45 5.65 1.21
CA THR A 62 18.22 6.83 0.83
C THR A 62 17.97 7.94 1.84
N ARG A 63 18.88 8.04 2.82
CA ARG A 63 19.14 9.23 3.66
C ARG A 63 18.17 9.46 4.84
N THR A 64 18.69 9.14 6.02
CA THR A 64 18.41 9.73 7.34
C THR A 64 17.21 10.67 7.42
N LEU A 65 16.02 10.12 7.63
CA LEU A 65 14.94 10.64 8.47
C LEU A 65 13.86 9.56 8.53
N PHE A 66 13.69 9.01 9.72
CA PHE A 66 12.68 8.03 10.08
C PHE A 66 11.30 8.68 10.01
N LEU A 67 10.64 8.59 8.86
CA LEU A 67 9.20 8.71 8.74
C LEU A 67 8.74 7.48 7.95
N PRO A 68 7.99 6.55 8.56
CA PRO A 68 7.38 5.50 7.80
C PRO A 68 6.44 6.19 6.80
N VAL A 69 6.65 5.97 5.49
CA VAL A 69 5.59 6.15 4.50
C VAL A 69 4.38 5.46 5.13
N ALA A 70 3.38 6.25 5.52
CA ALA A 70 2.35 5.80 6.44
C ALA A 70 1.82 4.46 5.89
N PRO A 71 1.88 3.36 6.67
CA PRO A 71 1.53 2.05 6.15
C PRO A 71 0.14 2.14 5.54
N VAL A 72 -0.16 1.34 4.53
CA VAL A 72 -1.54 1.23 3.99
C VAL A 72 -2.55 1.07 5.13
N GLN A 73 -2.15 0.49 6.28
CA GLN A 73 -2.89 0.49 7.55
C GLN A 73 -3.34 1.87 8.06
N ALA A 74 -2.50 2.90 8.02
CA ALA A 74 -2.85 4.26 8.44
C ALA A 74 -3.92 4.88 7.52
N TYR A 75 -3.87 4.57 6.22
CA TYR A 75 -4.92 4.98 5.28
C TYR A 75 -6.21 4.16 5.44
N LEU A 76 -6.10 2.86 5.73
CA LEU A 76 -7.24 1.99 6.04
C LEU A 76 -7.93 2.36 7.36
N ALA A 77 -7.20 2.91 8.33
CA ALA A 77 -7.73 3.35 9.63
C ALA A 77 -8.50 4.68 9.55
N CYS A 78 -8.19 5.56 8.58
CA CYS A 78 -8.93 6.81 8.38
C CYS A 78 -10.34 6.60 7.78
N GLU A 79 -10.58 5.50 7.05
CA GLU A 79 -11.91 5.21 6.45
C GLU A 79 -12.89 4.53 7.42
N THR A 80 -12.49 4.17 8.64
CA THR A 80 -13.37 3.57 9.67
C THR A 80 -13.83 4.56 10.74
N ALA A 81 -13.64 5.87 10.54
CA ALA A 81 -13.92 6.92 11.51
C ALA A 81 -15.19 7.76 11.20
N ASP A 82 -16.04 7.32 10.26
CA ASP A 82 -17.36 7.90 10.00
C ASP A 82 -18.48 6.86 10.17
#